data_AF-A0A2V8WC78-F1
#
_entry.id   AF-A0A2V8WC78-F1
#
_cell.length_a   1.000
_cell.length_b   1.000
_cell.length_c   1.000
_cell.angle_alpha   90.00
_cell.angle_beta   90.00
_cell.angle_gamma   90.00
#
_symmetry.space_group_name_H-M   'P 1'
#
loop_
_entity.id
_entity.type
_entity.pdbx_description
1 polymer ?
#
loop_
_entity_poly.entity_id
_entity_poly.type
_entity_poly.pdbx_seq_one_letter_code
_entity_poly.pdbx_strand_id
1 'polypeptide(L)'
;MLSTRLRPARSRISLYGCTVAAKGDHLNRLASVLSQVLRFTIVLALLAAIGAPSFSAARRSGRVARVQTGLDVLAAQKFAPLRGKHVGLITNHTGVDSQGRSTAELLSHAPSVQLVALFSPEHGLAGRSDEKVASTKDPATGLPIYSLYGETRRPTDEMLQGIDALVFDVQDAGVRFYTYTATMAYCMEEAAKRKIAFYVLDRPNLLGGEIIEGPVLDADKTSFVAYYPLPVRYALTIGELAQFFNVENHIGVDLHVITMRNWHRNYFFESTGIKWIPPSPNLRTIKGSILYPG
;
A
#
# COMPACT_ATOMS: atom_id res chain seq x y z
N MET A 1 21.54 -20.81 -63.26
CA MET A 1 20.87 -21.25 -62.02
C MET A 1 20.54 -20.02 -61.19
N LEU A 2 19.30 -19.51 -61.30
CA LEU A 2 18.83 -18.35 -60.53
C LEU A 2 18.37 -18.79 -59.13
N SER A 3 18.85 -18.10 -58.10
CA SER A 3 18.48 -18.27 -56.69
C SER A 3 17.29 -17.37 -56.35
N THR A 4 16.15 -17.97 -56.02
CA THR A 4 14.93 -17.29 -55.54
C THR A 4 14.93 -17.23 -54.01
N ARG A 5 15.08 -16.02 -53.45
CA ARG A 5 14.88 -15.75 -52.01
C ARG A 5 13.39 -15.64 -51.70
N LEU A 6 12.87 -16.53 -50.86
CA LEU A 6 11.53 -16.45 -50.27
C LEU A 6 11.47 -15.30 -49.25
N ARG A 7 10.52 -14.37 -49.42
CA ARG A 7 10.17 -13.35 -48.42
C ARG A 7 9.12 -13.92 -47.44
N PRO A 8 9.12 -13.50 -46.16
CA PRO A 8 8.12 -13.98 -45.20
C PRO A 8 6.75 -13.31 -45.44
N ALA A 9 5.70 -14.10 -45.25
CA ALA A 9 4.31 -13.71 -45.46
C ALA A 9 3.85 -12.66 -44.42
N ARG A 10 3.19 -11.60 -44.90
CA ARG A 10 2.46 -10.64 -44.06
C ARG A 10 0.99 -11.04 -44.02
N SER A 11 0.49 -11.47 -42.88
CA SER A 11 -0.95 -11.64 -42.64
C SER A 11 -1.60 -10.28 -42.39
N ARG A 12 -2.59 -9.91 -43.21
CA ARG A 12 -3.47 -8.74 -43.00
C ARG A 12 -4.80 -9.22 -42.46
N ILE A 13 -5.24 -8.65 -41.34
CA ILE A 13 -6.63 -8.73 -40.88
C ILE A 13 -7.22 -7.32 -41.01
N SER A 14 -8.33 -7.22 -41.73
CA SER A 14 -9.05 -5.97 -42.01
C SER A 14 -10.31 -5.93 -41.17
N LEU A 15 -10.34 -5.05 -40.18
CA LEU A 15 -11.57 -4.61 -39.51
C LEU A 15 -11.54 -3.08 -39.49
N TYR A 16 -12.51 -2.46 -40.15
CA TYR A 16 -12.77 -1.01 -40.22
C TYR A 16 -11.58 -0.12 -40.64
N GLY A 17 -11.24 -0.15 -41.93
CA GLY A 17 -10.99 1.05 -42.74
C GLY A 17 -9.93 2.09 -42.32
N CYS A 18 -9.04 1.81 -41.37
CA CYS A 18 -7.90 2.68 -41.06
C CYS A 18 -6.66 1.82 -40.79
N THR A 19 -5.72 1.83 -41.74
CA THR A 19 -4.49 1.03 -41.63
C THR A 19 -3.43 1.83 -40.86
N VAL A 20 -3.44 1.75 -39.53
CA VAL A 20 -2.29 2.21 -38.72
C VAL A 20 -1.32 1.04 -38.59
N ALA A 21 -0.12 1.19 -39.16
CA ALA A 21 0.96 0.23 -39.01
C ALA A 21 1.48 0.27 -37.57
N ALA A 22 0.88 -0.51 -36.67
CA ALA A 22 1.44 -0.77 -35.35
C ALA A 22 2.68 -1.67 -35.52
N LYS A 23 3.88 -1.13 -35.24
CA LYS A 23 5.11 -1.92 -35.03
C LYS A 23 4.84 -3.01 -33.98
N GLY A 24 5.49 -4.17 -34.09
CA GLY A 24 5.28 -5.32 -33.18
C GLY A 24 5.33 -4.97 -31.68
N ASP A 25 6.09 -3.94 -31.31
CA ASP A 25 6.15 -3.42 -29.93
C ASP A 25 4.82 -2.85 -29.43
N HIS A 26 3.98 -2.26 -30.29
CA HIS A 26 2.67 -1.73 -29.91
C HIS A 26 1.66 -2.84 -29.62
N LEU A 27 1.67 -3.92 -30.39
CA LEU A 27 0.79 -5.08 -30.15
C LEU A 27 1.17 -5.81 -28.87
N ASN A 28 2.47 -5.95 -28.60
CA ASN A 28 2.97 -6.54 -27.35
C ASN A 28 2.68 -5.64 -26.13
N ARG A 29 2.78 -4.32 -26.28
CA ARG A 29 2.37 -3.36 -25.23
C ARG A 29 0.87 -3.42 -24.96
N LEU A 30 0.04 -3.48 -26.00
CA LEU A 30 -1.41 -3.62 -25.84
C LEU A 30 -1.78 -4.95 -25.16
N ALA A 31 -1.14 -6.05 -25.53
CA ALA A 31 -1.36 -7.36 -24.89
C ALA A 31 -0.92 -7.37 -23.42
N SER A 32 0.20 -6.71 -23.10
CA SER A 32 0.69 -6.51 -21.73
C SER A 32 -0.29 -5.70 -20.89
N VAL A 33 -0.73 -4.54 -21.38
CA VAL A 33 -1.71 -3.68 -20.70
C VAL A 33 -3.03 -4.42 -20.52
N LEU A 34 -3.52 -5.12 -21.54
CA LEU A 34 -4.75 -5.92 -21.45
C LEU A 34 -4.62 -7.05 -20.42
N SER A 35 -3.47 -7.74 -20.38
CA SER A 35 -3.21 -8.78 -19.38
C SER A 35 -3.14 -8.21 -17.96
N GLN A 36 -2.55 -7.03 -17.77
CA GLN A 36 -2.44 -6.38 -16.45
C GLN A 36 -3.80 -5.86 -15.97
N VAL A 37 -4.57 -5.22 -16.85
CA VAL A 37 -5.95 -4.80 -16.57
C VAL A 37 -6.82 -6.02 -16.25
N LEU A 38 -6.67 -7.11 -16.99
CA LEU A 38 -7.41 -8.35 -16.75
C LEU A 38 -7.03 -9.00 -15.41
N ARG A 39 -5.74 -9.05 -15.05
CA ARG A 39 -5.29 -9.56 -13.74
C ARG A 39 -5.78 -8.69 -12.59
N PHE A 40 -5.65 -7.37 -12.71
CA PHE A 40 -6.13 -6.42 -11.71
C PHE A 40 -7.63 -6.54 -11.50
N THR A 41 -8.43 -6.65 -12.57
CA THR A 41 -9.88 -6.82 -12.48
C THR A 41 -10.29 -8.19 -11.92
N ILE A 42 -9.58 -9.27 -12.23
CA ILE A 42 -9.84 -10.60 -11.67
C ILE A 42 -9.55 -10.63 -10.16
N VAL A 43 -8.43 -10.05 -9.71
CA VAL A 43 -8.11 -9.97 -8.26
C VAL A 43 -9.16 -9.13 -7.53
N LEU A 44 -9.61 -8.02 -8.13
CA LEU A 44 -10.68 -7.19 -7.55
C LEU A 44 -12.00 -7.99 -7.42
N ALA A 45 -12.35 -8.79 -8.43
CA ALA A 45 -13.54 -9.64 -8.41
C ALA A 45 -13.44 -10.76 -7.36
N LEU A 46 -12.26 -11.35 -7.17
CA LEU A 46 -12.01 -12.37 -6.15
C LEU A 46 -12.04 -11.78 -4.73
N LEU A 47 -11.52 -10.57 -4.51
CA LEU A 47 -11.63 -9.86 -3.23
C LEU A 47 -13.09 -9.49 -2.90
N ALA A 48 -13.88 -9.10 -3.91
CA ALA A 48 -15.32 -8.86 -3.74
C ALA A 48 -16.13 -10.13 -3.40
N ALA A 49 -15.64 -11.32 -3.79
CA ALA A 49 -16.31 -12.60 -3.55
C ALA A 49 -16.12 -13.16 -2.13
N ILE A 50 -15.13 -12.68 -1.38
CA ILE A 50 -14.83 -13.16 0.00
C ILE A 50 -15.73 -12.49 1.06
N GLY A 51 -16.61 -11.57 0.66
CA GLY A 51 -17.65 -11.04 1.53
C GLY A 51 -18.59 -10.13 0.78
N ALA A 52 -19.65 -10.70 0.21
CA ALA A 52 -20.78 -9.91 -0.27
C ALA A 52 -21.75 -9.68 0.91
N PRO A 53 -21.73 -8.51 1.59
CA PRO A 53 -22.91 -8.11 2.34
C PRO A 53 -24.02 -7.81 1.33
N SER A 54 -25.23 -8.25 1.63
CA SER A 54 -26.42 -7.89 0.86
C SER A 54 -26.50 -6.37 0.68
N PHE A 55 -26.60 -5.91 -0.55
CA PHE A 55 -26.81 -4.50 -0.88
C PHE A 55 -28.22 -4.08 -0.41
N SER A 56 -28.33 -3.67 0.85
CA SER A 56 -29.36 -2.73 1.25
C SER A 56 -28.87 -1.36 0.85
N ALA A 57 -29.66 -0.61 0.06
CA ALA A 57 -29.43 0.81 -0.14
C ALA A 57 -29.45 1.50 1.23
N ALA A 58 -28.26 1.66 1.82
CA ALA A 58 -28.13 2.33 3.10
C ALA A 58 -28.55 3.78 2.88
N ARG A 59 -29.70 4.15 3.45
CA ARG A 59 -30.03 5.54 3.74
C ARG A 59 -28.76 6.20 4.26
N ARG A 60 -28.40 7.38 3.73
CA ARG A 60 -27.41 8.29 4.33
C ARG A 60 -27.85 8.56 5.77
N SER A 61 -27.44 7.70 6.69
CA SER A 61 -27.62 7.89 8.11
C SER A 61 -26.63 8.97 8.48
N GLY A 62 -27.12 10.10 9.02
CA GLY A 62 -26.27 11.20 9.51
C GLY A 62 -25.38 10.84 10.70
N ARG A 63 -25.15 9.55 10.99
CA ARG A 63 -24.12 9.10 11.93
C ARG A 63 -22.84 8.84 11.15
N VAL A 64 -21.83 9.65 11.44
CA VAL A 64 -20.43 9.35 11.16
C VAL A 64 -20.15 7.91 11.62
N ALA A 65 -19.61 7.07 10.73
CA ALA A 65 -19.29 5.69 11.08
C ALA A 65 -18.24 5.67 12.21
N ARG A 66 -18.21 4.60 13.01
CA ARG A 66 -17.11 4.33 13.94
C ARG A 66 -16.26 3.22 13.37
N VAL A 67 -15.48 3.56 12.35
CA VAL A 67 -14.46 2.65 11.80
C VAL A 67 -13.40 2.40 12.85
N GLN A 68 -13.03 1.14 13.05
CA GLN A 68 -11.87 0.77 13.85
C GLN A 68 -10.74 0.43 12.88
N THR A 69 -9.62 1.14 12.98
CA THR A 69 -8.41 0.86 12.19
C THR A 69 -7.83 -0.50 12.56
N GLY A 70 -6.90 -1.03 11.76
CA GLY A 70 -6.17 -2.25 12.11
C GLY A 70 -5.47 -2.14 13.47
N LEU A 71 -4.99 -0.95 13.85
CA LEU A 71 -4.43 -0.68 15.16
C LEU A 71 -5.46 -0.77 16.28
N ASP A 72 -6.64 -0.18 16.11
CA ASP A 72 -7.73 -0.28 17.09
C ASP A 72 -8.14 -1.76 17.31
N VAL A 73 -8.20 -2.53 16.22
CA VAL A 73 -8.51 -3.96 16.26
C VAL A 73 -7.41 -4.74 16.96
N LEU A 74 -6.14 -4.49 16.64
CA LEU A 74 -4.99 -5.14 17.26
C LEU A 74 -4.93 -4.85 18.78
N ALA A 75 -5.16 -3.60 19.17
CA ALA A 75 -5.20 -3.18 20.57
C ALA A 75 -6.37 -3.84 21.31
N ALA A 76 -7.55 -3.95 20.69
CA ALA A 76 -8.69 -4.66 21.27
C ALA A 76 -8.43 -6.16 21.48
N GLN A 77 -7.56 -6.76 20.66
CA GLN A 77 -7.07 -8.13 20.81
C GLN A 77 -5.90 -8.25 21.80
N LYS A 78 -5.55 -7.17 22.52
CA LYS A 78 -4.39 -7.10 23.42
C LYS A 78 -3.08 -7.53 22.74
N PHE A 79 -2.93 -7.17 21.46
CA PHE A 79 -1.75 -7.49 20.65
C PHE A 79 -1.45 -9.00 20.52
N ALA A 80 -2.45 -9.85 20.74
CA ALA A 80 -2.29 -11.31 20.69
C ALA A 80 -1.59 -11.84 19.42
N PRO A 81 -1.81 -11.29 18.20
CA PRO A 81 -1.08 -11.71 17.00
C PRO A 81 0.44 -11.49 17.05
N LEU A 82 0.93 -10.53 17.84
CA LEU A 82 2.34 -10.17 17.93
C LEU A 82 3.05 -10.76 19.16
N ARG A 83 2.34 -11.60 19.94
CA ARG A 83 2.86 -12.14 21.19
C ARG A 83 4.15 -12.95 21.00
N GLY A 84 5.15 -12.63 21.80
CA GLY A 84 6.46 -13.27 21.81
C GLY A 84 7.39 -12.82 20.68
N LYS A 85 7.01 -11.82 19.87
CA LYS A 85 7.80 -11.34 18.74
C LYS A 85 8.61 -10.09 19.09
N HIS A 86 9.83 -10.03 18.55
CA HIS A 86 10.59 -8.79 18.39
C HIS A 86 10.07 -8.05 17.15
N VAL A 87 9.51 -6.87 17.36
CA VAL A 87 8.78 -6.10 16.36
C VAL A 87 9.62 -4.91 15.89
N GLY A 88 9.81 -4.83 14.57
CA GLY A 88 10.17 -3.58 13.90
C GLY A 88 8.92 -2.88 13.40
N LEU A 89 8.75 -1.60 13.72
CA LEU A 89 7.57 -0.83 13.35
C LEU A 89 7.88 0.18 12.24
N ILE A 90 7.25 0.01 11.08
CA ILE A 90 7.24 0.97 9.97
C ILE A 90 6.05 1.90 10.15
N THR A 91 6.31 3.14 10.56
CA THR A 91 5.25 4.08 10.92
C THR A 91 5.67 5.55 10.76
N ASN A 92 4.70 6.45 10.95
CA ASN A 92 4.90 7.89 11.10
C ASN A 92 3.81 8.46 12.04
N HIS A 93 3.67 9.77 12.10
CA HIS A 93 2.71 10.50 12.95
C HIS A 93 1.23 10.19 12.65
N THR A 94 0.92 9.54 11.52
CA THR A 94 -0.44 9.07 11.21
C THR A 94 -0.78 7.75 11.89
N GLY A 95 0.24 7.02 12.37
CA GLY A 95 0.13 5.76 13.09
C GLY A 95 -0.38 5.97 14.52
N VAL A 96 -1.66 6.31 14.64
CA VAL A 96 -2.35 6.50 15.92
C VAL A 96 -3.68 5.75 15.98
N ASP A 97 -4.12 5.44 17.19
CA ASP A 97 -5.43 4.81 17.46
C ASP A 97 -6.55 5.84 17.54
N SER A 98 -7.78 5.38 17.76
CA SER A 98 -8.95 6.23 17.97
C SER A 98 -8.87 7.16 19.20
N GLN A 99 -7.92 6.92 20.12
CA GLN A 99 -7.64 7.78 21.26
C GLN A 99 -6.47 8.75 21.02
N GLY A 100 -5.80 8.65 19.86
CA GLY A 100 -4.65 9.47 19.50
C GLY A 100 -3.32 9.00 20.07
N ARG A 101 -3.25 7.80 20.64
CA ARG A 101 -2.00 7.17 21.10
C ARG A 101 -1.27 6.59 19.91
N SER A 102 0.05 6.76 19.87
CA SER A 102 0.84 6.26 18.74
C SER A 102 0.98 4.73 18.77
N THR A 103 1.16 4.12 17.61
CA THR A 103 1.43 2.68 17.50
C THR A 103 2.72 2.29 18.23
N ALA A 104 3.73 3.15 18.19
CA ALA A 104 4.98 2.96 18.93
C ALA A 104 4.73 2.92 20.45
N GLU A 105 3.96 3.87 20.99
CA GLU A 105 3.57 3.91 22.41
C GLU A 105 2.75 2.67 22.80
N LEU A 106 1.78 2.28 21.98
CA LEU A 106 0.93 1.13 22.26
C LEU A 106 1.71 -0.19 22.29
N LEU A 107 2.64 -0.38 21.34
CA LEU A 107 3.48 -1.58 21.29
C LEU A 107 4.54 -1.59 22.39
N SER A 108 5.11 -0.45 22.77
CA SER A 108 6.10 -0.40 23.86
C SER A 108 5.51 -0.72 25.23
N HIS A 109 4.20 -0.48 25.43
CA HIS A 109 3.48 -0.83 26.66
C HIS A 109 2.77 -2.20 26.59
N ALA A 110 2.87 -2.92 25.48
CA ALA A 110 2.26 -4.24 25.33
C ALA A 110 3.16 -5.31 25.98
N PRO A 111 2.78 -5.92 27.12
CA PRO A 111 3.70 -6.74 27.93
C PRO A 111 4.18 -8.04 27.25
N SER A 112 3.54 -8.43 26.14
CA SER A 112 3.88 -9.65 25.41
C SER A 112 4.51 -9.39 24.05
N VAL A 113 4.85 -8.13 23.74
CA VAL A 113 5.48 -7.71 22.50
C VAL A 113 6.75 -6.95 22.84
N GLN A 114 7.81 -7.13 22.05
CA GLN A 114 9.04 -6.36 22.23
C GLN A 114 9.25 -5.46 21.02
N LEU A 115 9.01 -4.16 21.16
CA LEU A 115 9.33 -3.20 20.12
C LEU A 115 10.85 -2.93 20.14
N VAL A 116 11.55 -3.24 19.04
CA VAL A 116 13.03 -3.21 19.00
C VAL A 116 13.60 -2.20 18.02
N ALA A 117 12.82 -1.75 17.03
CA ALA A 117 13.26 -0.75 16.05
C ALA A 117 12.06 0.00 15.46
N LEU A 118 12.31 1.25 15.06
CA LEU A 118 11.40 2.08 14.29
C LEU A 118 11.96 2.32 12.90
N PHE A 119 11.09 2.32 11.89
CA PHE A 119 11.41 2.62 10.50
C PHE A 119 10.49 3.73 10.03
N SER A 120 11.06 4.87 9.64
CA SER A 120 10.27 6.00 9.14
C SER A 120 10.32 6.09 7.62
N PRO A 121 9.18 6.24 6.92
CA PRO A 121 9.14 6.47 5.49
C PRO A 121 9.51 7.94 5.16
N GLU A 122 9.15 8.40 3.96
CA GLU A 122 9.22 9.81 3.58
C GLU A 122 8.54 10.73 4.62
N HIS A 123 9.14 11.90 4.85
CA HIS A 123 8.81 12.90 5.89
C HIS A 123 9.20 12.55 7.33
N GLY A 124 9.78 11.37 7.56
CA GLY A 124 10.25 10.92 8.87
C GLY A 124 9.12 10.60 9.85
N LEU A 125 9.49 10.21 11.07
CA LEU A 125 8.53 9.73 12.09
C LEU A 125 7.50 10.79 12.50
N ALA A 126 7.88 12.07 12.52
CA ALA A 126 7.00 13.18 12.87
C ALA A 126 6.19 13.74 11.69
N GLY A 127 6.52 13.36 10.44
CA GLY A 127 5.83 13.80 9.23
C GLY A 127 5.92 15.29 8.91
N ARG A 128 6.95 15.98 9.39
CA ARG A 128 7.13 17.44 9.26
C ARG A 128 8.24 17.84 8.31
N SER A 129 9.07 16.89 7.86
CA SER A 129 10.25 17.19 7.06
C SER A 129 9.94 17.13 5.57
N ASP A 130 10.22 18.20 4.83
CA ASP A 130 10.29 18.17 3.36
C ASP A 130 11.68 17.69 2.87
N GLU A 131 12.63 17.53 3.79
CA GLU A 131 13.98 17.03 3.52
C GLU A 131 14.20 15.59 4.03
N LYS A 132 15.32 14.98 3.62
CA LYS A 132 15.74 13.67 4.12
C LYS A 132 15.98 13.74 5.63
N VAL A 133 15.35 12.83 6.38
CA VAL A 133 15.62 12.63 7.81
C VAL A 133 16.65 11.53 7.97
N ALA A 134 17.72 11.78 8.72
CA ALA A 134 18.74 10.78 9.01
C ALA A 134 18.26 9.78 10.08
N SER A 135 18.83 8.57 10.08
CA SER A 135 18.64 7.61 11.16
C SER A 135 19.11 8.19 12.50
N THR A 136 18.39 7.89 13.58
CA THR A 136 18.64 8.45 14.91
C THR A 136 18.19 7.47 16.00
N LYS A 137 18.07 7.93 17.25
CA LYS A 137 17.44 7.20 18.34
C LYS A 137 16.21 7.94 18.84
N ASP A 138 15.17 7.21 19.19
CA ASP A 138 14.02 7.77 19.88
C ASP A 138 14.43 8.23 21.29
N PRO A 139 14.25 9.52 21.64
CA PRO A 139 14.75 10.02 22.91
C PRO A 139 13.97 9.49 24.13
N ALA A 140 12.74 9.01 23.96
CA ALA A 140 11.93 8.47 25.04
C ALA A 140 12.24 6.99 25.35
N THR A 141 12.48 6.19 24.32
CA THR A 141 12.65 4.73 24.43
C THR A 141 14.08 4.26 24.20
N GLY A 142 14.94 5.09 23.61
CA GLY A 142 16.30 4.72 23.19
C GLY A 142 16.35 3.83 21.94
N LEU A 143 15.20 3.49 21.34
CA LEU A 143 15.11 2.61 20.18
C LEU A 143 15.75 3.24 18.95
N PRO A 144 16.42 2.46 18.09
CA PRO A 144 16.89 2.96 16.81
C PRO A 144 15.70 3.37 15.92
N ILE A 145 15.84 4.52 15.25
CA ILE A 145 14.94 5.00 14.20
C ILE A 145 15.73 4.98 12.89
N TYR A 146 15.35 4.10 11.97
CA TYR A 146 15.94 3.99 10.64
C TYR A 146 15.11 4.76 9.61
N SER A 147 15.77 5.59 8.81
CA SER A 147 15.12 6.28 7.70
C SER A 147 15.09 5.39 6.46
N LEU A 148 13.90 5.16 5.91
CA LEU A 148 13.67 4.45 4.66
C LEU A 148 13.40 5.41 3.49
N TYR A 149 14.08 6.56 3.50
CA TYR A 149 14.01 7.57 2.46
C TYR A 149 15.39 8.10 2.06
N GLY A 150 15.51 8.61 0.84
CA GLY A 150 16.78 9.10 0.31
C GLY A 150 17.68 7.97 -0.20
N GLU A 151 18.84 7.80 0.42
CA GLU A 151 19.86 6.81 0.00
C GLU A 151 19.45 5.38 0.35
N THR A 152 18.76 5.22 1.49
CA THR A 152 18.28 3.92 1.95
C THR A 152 16.76 3.90 1.87
N ARG A 153 16.21 3.17 0.90
CA ARG A 153 14.74 3.01 0.71
C ARG A 153 14.25 1.60 1.07
N ARG A 154 15.20 0.69 1.30
CA ARG A 154 15.00 -0.71 1.66
C ARG A 154 15.70 -0.92 3.00
N PRO A 155 15.08 -1.60 3.98
CA PRO A 155 15.78 -1.94 5.21
C PRO A 155 16.96 -2.87 4.90
N THR A 156 18.12 -2.63 5.50
CA THR A 156 19.32 -3.47 5.32
C THR A 156 19.29 -4.69 6.25
N ASP A 157 20.18 -5.65 6.00
CA ASP A 157 20.35 -6.84 6.84
C ASP A 157 20.62 -6.47 8.30
N GLU A 158 21.47 -5.47 8.52
CA GLU A 158 21.82 -4.98 9.85
C GLU A 158 20.61 -4.36 10.55
N MET A 159 19.76 -3.63 9.82
CA MET A 159 18.55 -3.04 10.39
C MET A 159 17.49 -4.09 10.77
N LEU A 160 17.49 -5.24 10.09
CA LEU A 160 16.52 -6.33 10.30
C LEU A 160 17.02 -7.39 11.29
N GLN A 161 18.23 -7.25 11.82
CA GLN A 161 18.82 -8.23 12.71
C GLN A 161 17.99 -8.38 14.00
N GLY A 162 17.59 -9.62 14.31
CA GLY A 162 16.82 -9.94 15.51
C GLY A 162 15.35 -9.52 15.48
N ILE A 163 14.81 -9.13 14.32
CA ILE A 163 13.38 -8.83 14.15
C ILE A 163 12.64 -10.09 13.69
N ASP A 164 11.58 -10.46 14.41
CA ASP A 164 10.70 -11.58 14.07
C ASP A 164 9.49 -11.15 13.22
N ALA A 165 9.05 -9.91 13.40
CA ALA A 165 7.96 -9.32 12.63
C ALA A 165 8.18 -7.84 12.31
N LEU A 166 7.88 -7.47 11.06
CA LEU A 166 7.67 -6.08 10.68
C LEU A 166 6.19 -5.76 10.74
N VAL A 167 5.85 -4.62 11.35
CA VAL A 167 4.48 -4.07 11.39
C VAL A 167 4.47 -2.79 10.57
N PHE A 168 3.56 -2.69 9.60
CA PHE A 168 3.32 -1.49 8.81
C PHE A 168 2.04 -0.80 9.28
N ASP A 169 2.16 0.46 9.71
CA ASP A 169 1.03 1.29 10.13
C ASP A 169 1.23 2.75 9.72
N VAL A 170 0.75 3.08 8.51
CA VAL A 170 0.84 4.41 7.90
C VAL A 170 -0.42 4.69 7.09
N GLN A 171 -0.98 5.90 7.22
CA GLN A 171 -2.07 6.38 6.38
C GLN A 171 -1.55 6.79 4.99
N ASP A 172 -1.93 6.04 3.96
CA ASP A 172 -1.66 6.34 2.55
C ASP A 172 -2.67 7.35 1.95
N ALA A 173 -2.38 7.89 0.76
CA ALA A 173 -3.22 8.85 0.05
C ALA A 173 -4.21 8.25 -0.98
N GLY A 174 -4.15 6.95 -1.26
CA GLY A 174 -5.03 6.26 -2.21
C GLY A 174 -4.62 6.40 -3.69
N VAL A 175 -3.40 6.88 -3.96
CA VAL A 175 -2.87 7.08 -5.32
C VAL A 175 -1.52 6.41 -5.53
N ARG A 176 -1.25 5.94 -6.75
CA ARG A 176 -0.02 5.15 -7.04
C ARG A 176 1.29 5.90 -6.80
N PHE A 177 1.25 7.23 -6.82
CA PHE A 177 2.43 8.08 -6.72
C PHE A 177 2.72 8.60 -5.32
N TYR A 178 1.99 8.09 -4.33
CA TYR A 178 2.32 8.27 -2.93
C TYR A 178 3.26 7.14 -2.48
N THR A 179 4.45 7.51 -2.02
CA THR A 179 5.61 6.62 -1.90
C THR A 179 5.51 5.59 -0.77
N TYR A 180 4.56 5.75 0.16
CA TYR A 180 4.36 4.82 1.28
C TYR A 180 4.03 3.41 0.81
N THR A 181 3.32 3.28 -0.32
CA THR A 181 3.04 1.99 -0.95
C THR A 181 4.31 1.28 -1.43
N ALA A 182 5.28 2.03 -1.98
CA ALA A 182 6.58 1.50 -2.39
C ALA A 182 7.45 1.13 -1.18
N THR A 183 7.46 1.95 -0.13
CA THR A 183 8.15 1.61 1.13
C THR A 183 7.60 0.31 1.72
N MET A 184 6.28 0.13 1.76
CA MET A 184 5.66 -1.11 2.22
C MET A 184 6.14 -2.31 1.40
N ALA A 185 6.04 -2.22 0.08
CA ALA A 185 6.38 -3.34 -0.79
C ALA A 185 7.87 -3.71 -0.72
N TYR A 186 8.76 -2.71 -0.65
CA TYR A 186 10.18 -2.93 -0.43
C TYR A 186 10.47 -3.62 0.90
N CYS A 187 9.78 -3.24 1.98
CA CYS A 187 9.93 -3.91 3.26
C CYS A 187 9.39 -5.35 3.22
N MET A 188 8.28 -5.59 2.50
CA MET A 188 7.75 -6.95 2.30
C MET A 188 8.75 -7.84 1.55
N GLU A 189 9.38 -7.34 0.49
CA GLU A 189 10.43 -8.06 -0.25
C GLU A 189 11.64 -8.41 0.63
N GLU A 190 12.10 -7.47 1.46
CA GLU A 190 13.22 -7.72 2.37
C GLU A 190 12.84 -8.65 3.54
N ALA A 191 11.60 -8.57 4.04
CA ALA A 191 11.09 -9.47 5.05
C ALA A 191 10.97 -10.92 4.53
N ALA A 192 10.48 -11.10 3.31
CA ALA A 192 10.35 -12.42 2.66
C ALA A 192 11.70 -13.14 2.58
N LYS A 193 12.75 -12.45 2.11
CA LYS A 193 14.12 -13.00 2.00
C LYS A 193 14.65 -13.54 3.33
N ARG A 194 14.20 -12.98 4.45
CA ARG A 194 14.68 -13.27 5.81
C ARG A 194 13.67 -14.06 6.64
N LYS A 195 12.53 -14.46 6.05
CA LYS A 195 11.44 -15.16 6.75
C LYS A 195 10.90 -14.40 7.96
N ILE A 196 10.94 -13.07 7.88
CA ILE A 196 10.33 -12.17 8.85
C ILE A 196 8.85 -12.05 8.50
N ALA A 197 7.98 -12.27 9.48
CA ALA A 197 6.54 -12.12 9.25
C ALA A 197 6.20 -10.64 9.03
N PHE A 198 5.25 -10.34 8.14
CA PHE A 198 4.87 -8.97 7.80
C PHE A 198 3.42 -8.72 8.18
N TYR A 199 3.19 -7.74 9.05
CA TYR A 199 1.88 -7.37 9.55
C TYR A 199 1.48 -6.02 8.97
N VAL A 200 0.29 -5.91 8.40
CA VAL A 200 -0.27 -4.62 7.96
C VAL A 200 -1.44 -4.27 8.86
N LEU A 201 -1.35 -3.13 9.55
CA LEU A 201 -2.48 -2.56 10.28
C LEU A 201 -3.29 -1.76 9.29
N ASP A 202 -4.42 -2.33 8.85
CA ASP A 202 -5.13 -1.77 7.72
C ASP A 202 -5.76 -0.40 8.05
N ARG A 203 -5.79 0.48 7.06
CA ARG A 203 -6.30 1.85 7.16
C ARG A 203 -7.20 2.19 5.97
N PRO A 204 -8.18 3.10 6.14
CA PRO A 204 -9.06 3.49 5.05
C PRO A 204 -8.26 4.05 3.86
N ASN A 205 -8.66 3.68 2.64
CA ASN A 205 -8.25 4.45 1.47
C ASN A 205 -8.93 5.82 1.53
N LEU A 206 -8.16 6.92 1.49
CA LEU A 206 -8.70 8.28 1.60
C LEU A 206 -9.77 8.58 0.54
N LEU A 207 -9.59 8.00 -0.64
CA LEU A 207 -10.38 8.23 -1.84
C LEU A 207 -11.49 7.18 -2.04
N GLY A 208 -11.74 6.35 -1.02
CA GLY A 208 -12.67 5.24 -1.07
C GLY A 208 -12.16 4.02 -1.83
N GLY A 209 -12.95 2.96 -1.81
CA GLY A 209 -12.67 1.67 -2.43
C GLY A 209 -13.49 1.36 -3.69
N GLU A 210 -14.23 2.32 -4.24
CA GLU A 210 -15.10 2.07 -5.40
C GLU A 210 -14.56 2.61 -6.73
N ILE A 211 -13.86 3.74 -6.69
CA ILE A 211 -13.47 4.46 -7.91
C ILE A 211 -12.04 4.09 -8.29
N ILE A 212 -11.92 3.34 -9.38
CA ILE A 212 -10.67 3.08 -10.09
C ILE A 212 -10.57 4.06 -11.25
N GLU A 213 -9.49 4.84 -11.32
CA GLU A 213 -9.43 5.98 -12.25
C GLU A 213 -8.00 6.29 -12.72
N GLY A 214 -7.92 6.84 -13.92
CA GLY A 214 -6.68 7.28 -14.56
C GLY A 214 -5.96 6.17 -15.33
N PRO A 215 -4.99 6.53 -16.18
CA PRO A 215 -4.24 5.58 -16.98
C PRO A 215 -3.45 4.63 -16.09
N VAL A 216 -3.34 3.36 -16.48
CA VAL A 216 -2.40 2.41 -15.87
C VAL A 216 -0.97 2.83 -16.20
N LEU A 217 -0.06 2.73 -15.23
CA LEU A 217 1.36 3.00 -15.45
C LEU A 217 1.96 1.97 -16.43
N ASP A 218 2.75 2.42 -17.39
CA ASP A 218 3.51 1.51 -18.25
C ASP A 218 4.49 0.67 -17.41
N ALA A 219 4.55 -0.64 -17.68
CA ALA A 219 5.35 -1.58 -16.90
C ALA A 219 6.85 -1.29 -16.87
N ASP A 220 7.38 -0.60 -17.88
CA ASP A 220 8.78 -0.18 -17.98
C ASP A 220 9.09 1.13 -17.23
N LYS A 221 8.08 1.74 -16.58
CA LYS A 221 8.19 3.00 -15.83
C LYS A 221 8.00 2.87 -14.33
N THR A 222 8.07 1.65 -13.79
CA THR A 222 8.01 1.43 -12.34
C THR A 222 9.19 2.08 -11.63
N SER A 223 8.94 2.69 -10.48
CA SER A 223 9.97 3.37 -9.68
C SER A 223 9.51 3.49 -8.22
N PHE A 224 10.30 4.17 -7.36
CA PHE A 224 9.90 4.41 -5.98
C PHE A 224 8.62 5.27 -5.84
N VAL A 225 8.33 6.11 -6.84
CA VAL A 225 7.08 6.90 -6.88
C VAL A 225 5.98 6.18 -7.68
N ALA A 226 6.16 4.93 -8.09
CA ALA A 226 5.15 4.13 -8.75
C ALA A 226 5.60 2.67 -8.78
N TYR A 227 5.42 1.95 -7.67
CA TYR A 227 6.03 0.62 -7.47
C TYR A 227 5.50 -0.45 -8.43
N TYR A 228 4.20 -0.42 -8.74
CA TYR A 228 3.54 -1.41 -9.59
C TYR A 228 2.72 -0.73 -10.70
N PRO A 229 2.49 -1.39 -11.85
CA PRO A 229 1.56 -0.96 -12.91
C PRO A 229 0.10 -0.80 -12.47
N LEU A 230 -0.17 0.22 -11.65
CA LEU A 230 -1.50 0.56 -11.14
C LEU A 230 -2.10 1.75 -11.90
N PRO A 231 -3.44 1.87 -11.95
CA PRO A 231 -4.10 3.12 -12.30
C PRO A 231 -3.74 4.24 -11.30
N VAL A 232 -4.09 5.49 -11.61
CA VAL A 232 -3.77 6.62 -10.73
C VAL A 232 -4.44 6.43 -9.37
N ARG A 233 -5.75 6.14 -9.38
CA ARG A 233 -6.53 5.71 -8.22
C ARG A 233 -6.78 4.22 -8.33
N TYR A 234 -6.29 3.47 -7.35
CA TYR A 234 -6.31 2.00 -7.38
C TYR A 234 -7.41 1.39 -6.50
N ALA A 235 -8.12 2.21 -5.70
CA ALA A 235 -9.30 1.81 -4.94
C ALA A 235 -9.10 0.64 -3.94
N LEU A 236 -7.89 0.38 -3.47
CA LEU A 236 -7.61 -0.66 -2.47
C LEU A 236 -7.26 -0.03 -1.12
N THR A 237 -7.56 -0.68 -0.02
CA THR A 237 -6.91 -0.34 1.26
C THR A 237 -5.43 -0.71 1.22
N ILE A 238 -4.64 -0.24 2.18
CA ILE A 238 -3.21 -0.58 2.23
C ILE A 238 -3.01 -2.08 2.50
N GLY A 239 -3.89 -2.70 3.28
CA GLY A 239 -3.91 -4.15 3.51
C GLY A 239 -4.27 -4.95 2.26
N GLU A 240 -5.31 -4.53 1.53
CA GLU A 240 -5.67 -5.14 0.24
C GLU A 240 -4.53 -4.98 -0.79
N LEU A 241 -3.86 -3.83 -0.81
CA LEU A 241 -2.73 -3.57 -1.68
C LEU A 241 -1.51 -4.44 -1.33
N ALA A 242 -1.24 -4.67 -0.05
CA ALA A 242 -0.20 -5.60 0.39
C ALA A 242 -0.48 -7.03 -0.08
N GLN A 243 -1.72 -7.50 0.05
CA GLN A 243 -2.11 -8.82 -0.47
C GLN A 243 -1.93 -8.91 -1.98
N PHE A 244 -2.36 -7.86 -2.70
CA PHE A 244 -2.18 -7.75 -4.15
C PHE A 244 -0.71 -7.84 -4.54
N PHE A 245 0.18 -7.05 -3.92
CA PHE A 245 1.62 -7.11 -4.18
C PHE A 245 2.22 -8.47 -3.83
N ASN A 246 1.81 -9.09 -2.73
CA ASN A 246 2.35 -10.39 -2.33
C ASN A 246 2.07 -11.48 -3.38
N VAL A 247 0.89 -11.44 -4.00
CA VAL A 247 0.48 -12.37 -5.06
C VAL A 247 1.12 -12.00 -6.40
N GLU A 248 0.93 -10.78 -6.87
CA GLU A 248 1.27 -10.39 -8.25
C GLU A 248 2.78 -10.23 -8.49
N ASN A 249 3.54 -9.85 -7.45
CA ASN A 249 5.01 -9.81 -7.54
C ASN A 249 5.67 -11.07 -7.00
N HIS A 250 4.88 -12.09 -6.61
CA HIS A 250 5.38 -13.33 -6.04
C HIS A 250 6.36 -13.11 -4.88
N ILE A 251 6.06 -12.13 -4.01
CA ILE A 251 6.94 -11.74 -2.91
C ILE A 251 7.10 -12.91 -1.93
N GLY A 252 6.01 -13.62 -1.63
CA GLY A 252 6.04 -14.81 -0.77
C GLY A 252 6.34 -14.51 0.69
N VAL A 253 6.04 -13.29 1.17
CA VAL A 253 6.17 -12.97 2.60
C VAL A 253 5.02 -13.63 3.39
N ASP A 254 5.31 -14.05 4.62
CA ASP A 254 4.29 -14.45 5.59
C ASP A 254 3.48 -13.22 6.01
N LEU A 255 2.44 -12.91 5.22
CA LEU A 255 1.65 -11.68 5.32
C LEU A 255 0.44 -11.88 6.22
N HIS A 256 0.29 -11.00 7.21
CA HIS A 256 -0.83 -10.91 8.13
C HIS A 256 -1.48 -9.54 8.01
N VAL A 257 -2.73 -9.46 7.54
CA VAL A 257 -3.47 -8.20 7.51
C VAL A 257 -4.41 -8.13 8.71
N ILE A 258 -4.23 -7.14 9.58
CA ILE A 258 -5.18 -6.83 10.64
C ILE A 258 -6.26 -5.92 10.05
N THR A 259 -7.33 -6.55 9.55
CA THR A 259 -8.42 -5.87 8.84
C THR A 259 -9.17 -4.89 9.74
N MET A 260 -9.56 -3.76 9.18
CA MET A 260 -10.45 -2.80 9.85
C MET A 260 -11.81 -3.43 10.21
N ARG A 261 -12.55 -2.77 11.12
CA ARG A 261 -13.98 -3.05 11.36
C ARG A 261 -14.83 -1.85 10.98
N ASN A 262 -16.02 -2.13 10.45
CA ASN A 262 -17.05 -1.16 10.07
C ASN A 262 -16.65 -0.18 8.93
N TRP A 263 -15.54 -0.44 8.22
CA TRP A 263 -15.23 0.28 6.98
C TRP A 263 -15.99 -0.34 5.82
N HIS A 264 -16.49 0.50 4.91
CA HIS A 264 -17.16 0.10 3.68
C HIS A 264 -16.51 0.80 2.50
N ARG A 265 -16.49 0.14 1.34
CA ARG A 265 -15.79 0.65 0.14
C ARG A 265 -16.32 1.99 -0.35
N ASN A 266 -17.60 2.29 -0.16
CA ASN A 266 -18.20 3.58 -0.49
C ASN A 266 -17.79 4.73 0.45
N TYR A 267 -17.03 4.47 1.52
CA TYR A 267 -16.59 5.50 2.44
C TYR A 267 -15.36 6.24 1.91
N PHE A 268 -15.55 7.53 1.66
CA PHE A 268 -14.45 8.49 1.70
C PHE A 268 -14.00 8.70 3.15
N PHE A 269 -12.78 9.20 3.35
CA PHE A 269 -12.21 9.35 4.70
C PHE A 269 -13.11 10.10 5.68
N GLU A 270 -13.79 11.17 5.22
CA GLU A 270 -14.70 11.98 6.04
C GLU A 270 -15.88 11.19 6.63
N SER A 271 -16.27 10.08 6.00
CA SER A 271 -17.37 9.23 6.46
C SER A 271 -16.95 8.22 7.54
N THR A 272 -15.65 8.04 7.77
CA THR A 272 -15.09 6.99 8.63
C THR A 272 -15.15 7.28 10.13
N GLY A 273 -15.25 8.56 10.49
CA GLY A 273 -15.15 9.04 11.88
C GLY A 273 -13.76 8.98 12.49
N ILE A 274 -12.75 8.62 11.72
CA ILE A 274 -11.35 8.65 12.15
C ILE A 274 -10.86 10.09 12.16
N LYS A 275 -10.08 10.44 13.19
CA LYS A 275 -9.46 11.77 13.30
C LYS A 275 -8.56 12.02 12.09
N TRP A 276 -8.75 13.16 11.43
CA TRP A 276 -7.88 13.58 10.34
C TRP A 276 -6.49 13.95 10.87
N ILE A 277 -5.47 13.28 10.34
CA ILE A 277 -4.06 13.66 10.49
C ILE A 277 -3.50 13.77 9.07
N PRO A 278 -3.00 14.94 8.65
CA PRO A 278 -2.39 15.12 7.33
C PRO A 278 -1.30 14.08 7.08
N PRO A 279 -1.37 13.26 6.02
CA PRO A 279 -0.35 12.24 5.78
C PRO A 279 0.98 12.82 5.28
N SER A 280 1.00 14.07 4.81
CA SER A 280 2.23 14.82 4.47
C SER A 280 2.04 16.33 4.70
N PRO A 281 3.13 17.11 4.74
CA PRO A 281 3.07 18.58 4.81
C PRO A 281 2.27 19.23 3.66
N ASN A 282 2.15 18.54 2.53
CA ASN A 282 1.47 19.03 1.33
C ASN A 282 0.00 18.58 1.22
N LEU A 283 -0.38 17.48 1.87
CA LEU A 283 -1.77 17.01 1.94
C LEU A 283 -2.45 17.44 3.25
N ARG A 284 -2.62 18.76 3.41
CA ARG A 284 -3.06 19.39 4.67
C ARG A 284 -4.53 19.16 5.02
N THR A 285 -5.39 19.00 4.03
CA THR A 285 -6.85 18.91 4.22
C THR A 285 -7.43 17.74 3.46
N ILE A 286 -8.55 17.19 3.95
CA ILE A 286 -9.30 16.13 3.26
C ILE A 286 -9.65 16.55 1.83
N LYS A 287 -10.13 17.79 1.63
CA LYS A 287 -10.44 18.33 0.31
C LYS A 287 -9.21 18.33 -0.61
N GLY A 288 -8.05 18.74 -0.10
CA GLY A 288 -6.79 18.70 -0.84
C GLY A 288 -6.41 17.28 -1.24
N SER A 289 -6.61 16.30 -0.34
CA SER A 289 -6.37 14.88 -0.65
C SER A 289 -7.32 14.34 -1.72
N ILE A 290 -8.59 14.76 -1.74
CA ILE A 290 -9.56 14.37 -2.77
C ILE A 290 -9.16 14.91 -4.15
N LEU A 291 -8.59 16.12 -4.22
CA LEU A 291 -8.16 16.76 -5.47
C LEU A 291 -6.75 16.33 -5.92
N TYR A 292 -5.98 15.69 -5.06
CA TYR A 292 -4.60 15.28 -5.35
C TYR A 292 -4.40 14.40 -6.59
N PRO A 293 -5.32 13.48 -6.94
CA PRO A 293 -5.20 12.66 -8.14
C PRO A 293 -5.28 13.43 -9.47
N GLY A 294 -5.81 14.66 -9.48
CA GLY A 294 -6.11 15.45 -10.68
C GLY A 294 -7.59 15.78 -10.82
#